data_AF-A0A6I9ZMB6-F1
#
_entry.id   AF-A0A6I9ZMB6-F1
#
_cell.length_a   1.000
_cell.length_b   1.000
_cell.length_c   1.000
_cell.angle_alpha   90.00
_cell.angle_beta   90.00
_cell.angle_gamma   90.00
#
_symmetry.space_group_name_H-M   'P 1'
#
loop_
_entity.id
_entity.type
_entity.pdbx_description
1 polymer ?
#
loop_
_entity_poly.entity_id
_entity_poly.type
_entity_poly.pdbx_seq_one_letter_code
_entity_poly.pdbx_strand_id
1 'polypeptide(L)'
;MMAFEQIPKKDWYSILGADPSASMSDLKQKYQKLILLYHPDKQSADVPAGTVEECIQKFIEIDQAWKILGNEETKKEYDLQRQDDHTFSLSCRCGGKYSVSKDEAEEVTLISCDTCSLIIELLHYG
;
A
#
# COMPACT_ATOMS: atom_id res chain seq x y z
N MET A 1 2.67 -22.49 8.50
CA MET A 1 1.75 -21.90 7.51
C MET A 1 1.15 -20.67 8.17
N MET A 2 1.65 -19.47 7.87
CA MET A 2 1.02 -18.24 8.36
C MET A 2 0.19 -17.64 7.24
N ALA A 3 -1.08 -17.41 7.53
CA ALA A 3 -2.05 -16.85 6.63
C ALA A 3 -1.58 -15.44 6.24
N PHE A 4 -1.30 -15.26 4.95
CA PHE A 4 -1.11 -13.96 4.34
C PHE A 4 -2.51 -13.36 4.21
N GLU A 5 -2.99 -12.75 5.29
CA GLU A 5 -4.21 -11.96 5.27
C GLU A 5 -3.99 -10.89 4.19
N GLN A 6 -4.76 -10.95 3.10
CA GLN A 6 -4.62 -10.05 1.96
C GLN A 6 -4.88 -8.63 2.44
N ILE A 7 -3.81 -7.92 2.78
CA ILE A 7 -3.86 -6.52 3.18
C ILE A 7 -4.29 -5.76 1.92
N PRO A 8 -5.48 -5.16 1.88
CA PRO A 8 -5.90 -4.40 0.71
C PRO A 8 -4.84 -3.33 0.40
N LYS A 9 -4.64 -3.02 -0.88
CA LYS A 9 -3.77 -1.93 -1.40
C LYS A 9 -4.22 -0.53 -0.92
N LYS A 10 -4.83 -0.40 0.26
CA LYS A 10 -5.09 0.85 0.95
C LYS A 10 -3.75 1.40 1.41
N ASP A 11 -3.54 2.68 1.13
CA ASP A 11 -2.34 3.39 1.52
C ASP A 11 -2.43 3.71 3.02
N TRP A 12 -1.88 2.82 3.86
CA TRP A 12 -1.93 2.95 5.32
C TRP A 12 -1.19 4.20 5.81
N TYR A 13 -0.18 4.63 5.05
CA TYR A 13 0.53 5.89 5.26
C TYR A 13 -0.43 7.08 5.12
N SER A 14 -1.22 7.12 4.05
CA SER A 14 -2.26 8.14 3.85
C SER A 14 -3.33 8.12 4.96
N ILE A 15 -3.70 6.95 5.48
CA ILE A 15 -4.66 6.81 6.59
C ILE A 15 -4.11 7.43 7.89
N LEU A 16 -2.83 7.22 8.18
CA LEU A 16 -2.15 7.87 9.32
C LEU A 16 -1.77 9.33 9.03
N GLY A 17 -1.97 9.82 7.81
CA GLY A 17 -1.45 11.13 7.37
C GLY A 17 0.08 11.21 7.46
N ALA A 18 0.75 10.08 7.27
CA ALA A 18 2.19 9.94 7.33
C ALA A 18 2.78 9.70 5.94
N ASP A 19 4.06 10.03 5.81
CA ASP A 19 4.80 9.76 4.58
C ASP A 19 5.38 8.34 4.63
N PRO A 20 5.53 7.61 3.52
CA PRO A 20 6.25 6.33 3.51
C PRO A 20 7.68 6.44 4.06
N SER A 21 8.31 7.61 3.88
CA SER A 21 9.63 7.94 4.45
C SER A 21 9.60 8.26 5.96
N ALA A 22 8.42 8.34 6.59
CA ALA A 22 8.29 8.68 7.99
C ALA A 22 8.87 7.59 8.92
N SER A 23 9.57 8.05 9.96
CA SER A 23 10.13 7.20 11.01
C SER A 23 9.03 6.62 11.91
N MET A 24 9.34 5.49 12.58
CA MET A 24 8.41 4.84 13.53
C MET A 24 7.87 5.79 14.60
N SER A 25 8.71 6.71 15.08
CA SER A 25 8.33 7.72 16.07
C SER A 25 7.28 8.71 15.53
N ASP A 26 7.40 9.13 14.26
CA ASP A 26 6.41 10.03 13.61
C ASP A 26 5.08 9.30 13.41
N LEU A 27 5.13 8.05 12.93
CA LEU A 27 3.97 7.19 12.78
C LEU A 27 3.22 7.02 14.11
N LYS A 28 3.96 6.77 15.20
CA LYS A 28 3.40 6.63 16.55
C LYS A 28 2.73 7.90 17.03
N GLN A 29 3.36 9.05 16.81
CA GLN A 29 2.83 10.35 17.21
C GLN A 29 1.54 10.68 16.45
N LYS A 30 1.51 10.42 15.14
CA LYS A 30 0.31 10.62 14.31
C LYS A 30 -0.82 9.67 14.69
N TYR A 31 -0.51 8.39 14.91
CA TYR A 31 -1.46 7.40 15.40
C TYR A 31 -2.12 7.86 16.71
N GLN A 32 -1.33 8.25 17.72
CA GLN A 32 -1.87 8.74 19.00
C GLN A 32 -2.78 9.95 18.81
N LYS A 33 -2.38 10.90 17.96
CA LYS A 33 -3.18 12.10 17.68
C LYS A 33 -4.52 11.77 17.02
N LEU A 34 -4.51 10.84 16.08
CA LEU A 34 -5.70 10.41 15.35
C LEU A 34 -6.66 9.61 16.25
N ILE A 35 -6.15 8.67 17.03
CA ILE A 35 -6.95 7.91 18.00
C ILE A 35 -7.64 8.84 19.00
N LEU A 36 -6.93 9.86 19.50
CA LEU A 36 -7.50 10.86 20.41
C LEU A 36 -8.54 11.78 19.75
N LEU A 37 -8.57 11.86 18.43
CA LEU A 37 -9.49 12.69 17.66
C LEU A 37 -10.76 11.91 17.28
N TYR A 38 -10.61 10.65 16.91
CA TYR A 38 -11.71 9.77 16.48
C TYR A 38 -12.24 8.84 17.60
N HIS A 39 -11.79 9.03 18.85
CA HIS A 39 -12.22 8.19 19.96
C HIS A 39 -13.75 8.29 20.19
N PRO A 40 -14.47 7.16 20.31
CA PRO A 40 -15.93 7.17 20.47
C PRO A 40 -16.39 7.88 21.76
N ASP A 41 -15.55 7.92 22.80
CA ASP A 41 -15.84 8.60 24.08
C ASP A 41 -15.92 10.12 23.96
N LYS A 42 -15.25 10.72 22.97
CA LYS A 42 -15.32 12.17 22.72
C LYS A 42 -16.51 12.57 21.86
N GLN A 43 -17.23 11.60 21.30
CA GLN A 43 -18.42 11.83 20.51
C GLN A 43 -19.53 12.21 21.48
N SER A 44 -19.96 13.47 21.44
CA SER A 44 -21.06 13.94 22.30
C SER A 44 -22.39 13.31 21.85
N ALA A 45 -23.36 13.12 22.74
CA ALA A 45 -24.66 12.55 22.36
C ALA A 45 -25.46 13.39 21.32
N ASP A 46 -24.97 14.59 20.97
CA ASP A 46 -25.57 15.52 20.02
C ASP A 46 -25.06 15.35 18.57
N VAL A 47 -24.01 14.56 18.33
CA VAL A 47 -23.58 14.30 16.94
C VAL A 47 -24.54 13.36 16.22
N PRO A 48 -24.86 13.63 14.93
CA PRO A 48 -25.73 12.77 14.15
C PRO A 48 -25.11 11.37 13.99
N ALA A 49 -25.96 10.34 13.92
CA ALA A 49 -25.54 8.94 13.83
C ALA A 49 -24.51 8.68 12.71
N GLY A 50 -24.64 9.35 11.56
CA GLY A 50 -23.67 9.24 10.46
C GLY A 50 -22.26 9.68 10.84
N THR A 51 -22.09 10.72 11.66
CA THR A 51 -20.77 11.18 12.12
C THR A 51 -20.13 10.19 13.10
N VAL A 52 -20.94 9.52 13.91
CA VAL A 52 -20.47 8.47 14.83
C VAL A 52 -19.98 7.25 14.04
N GLU A 53 -20.73 6.83 13.02
CA GLU A 53 -20.31 5.75 12.10
C GLU A 53 -19.00 6.11 11.37
N GLU A 54 -18.86 7.34 10.86
CA GLU A 54 -17.62 7.81 10.23
C GLU A 54 -16.44 7.80 11.20
N CYS A 55 -16.63 8.21 12.46
CA CYS A 55 -15.56 8.17 13.45
C CYS A 55 -15.15 6.75 13.81
N ILE A 56 -16.10 5.84 13.98
CA ILE A 56 -15.82 4.42 14.21
C ILE A 56 -15.06 3.84 13.01
N GLN A 57 -15.49 4.14 11.79
CA GLN A 57 -14.83 3.67 10.58
C GLN A 57 -13.39 4.18 10.50
N LYS A 58 -13.16 5.48 10.75
CA LYS A 58 -11.82 6.08 10.79
C LYS A 58 -10.97 5.45 11.87
N PHE A 59 -11.51 5.25 13.08
CA PHE A 59 -10.81 4.60 14.18
C PHE A 59 -10.32 3.20 13.80
N ILE A 60 -11.18 2.39 13.18
CA ILE A 60 -10.82 1.05 12.69
C ILE A 60 -9.71 1.13 11.63
N GLU A 61 -9.81 2.05 10.67
CA GLU A 61 -8.78 2.23 9.63
C GLU A 61 -7.42 2.65 10.24
N ILE A 62 -7.43 3.54 11.23
CA ILE A 62 -6.23 4.01 11.94
C ILE A 62 -5.57 2.87 12.73
N ASP A 63 -6.37 2.06 13.44
CA ASP A 63 -5.88 0.89 14.18
C ASP A 63 -5.28 -0.17 13.24
N GLN A 64 -5.93 -0.44 12.11
CA GLN A 64 -5.41 -1.33 11.07
C GLN A 64 -4.09 -0.81 10.49
N ALA A 65 -4.02 0.48 10.16
CA ALA A 65 -2.81 1.11 9.66
C ALA A 65 -1.65 0.96 10.67
N TRP A 66 -1.93 1.15 11.96
CA TRP A 66 -0.94 1.00 13.02
C TRP A 66 -0.52 -0.45 13.26
N LYS A 67 -1.41 -1.44 13.12
CA LYS A 67 -1.03 -2.86 13.18
C LYS A 67 0.01 -3.24 12.12
N ILE A 68 -0.03 -2.58 10.97
CA ILE A 68 0.86 -2.86 9.84
C ILE A 68 2.12 -1.98 9.93
N LEU A 69 1.96 -0.68 10.16
CA LEU A 69 3.07 0.28 10.16
C LEU A 69 3.78 0.44 11.51
N GLY A 70 3.17 -0.05 12.60
CA GLY A 70 3.65 0.12 13.97
C GLY A 70 4.67 -0.91 14.44
N ASN A 71 4.89 -1.98 13.66
CA ASN A 71 6.00 -2.91 13.85
C ASN A 71 6.94 -2.86 12.64
N GLU A 72 8.25 -2.91 12.89
CA GLU A 72 9.28 -2.83 11.86
C GLU A 72 9.18 -3.99 10.86
N GLU A 73 8.90 -5.21 11.35
CA GLU A 73 8.74 -6.40 10.51
C GLU A 73 7.54 -6.27 9.56
N THR A 74 6.36 -5.91 10.08
CA THR A 74 5.14 -5.75 9.29
C THR A 74 5.20 -4.53 8.38
N LYS A 75 5.86 -3.45 8.81
CA LYS A 75 6.10 -2.26 7.97
C LYS A 75 7.01 -2.63 6.80
N LYS A 76 8.07 -3.40 7.05
CA LYS A 76 8.99 -3.86 6.01
C LYS A 76 8.29 -4.77 5.01
N GLU A 77 7.53 -5.74 5.49
CA GLU A 77 6.70 -6.62 4.64
C GLU A 77 5.72 -5.80 3.77
N TYR A 78 5.04 -4.82 4.37
CA TYR A 78 4.15 -3.92 3.64
C TYR A 78 4.88 -3.05 2.61
N ASP A 79 6.06 -2.53 2.95
CA ASP A 79 6.86 -1.74 2.02
C ASP A 79 7.39 -2.58 0.85
N LEU A 80 7.80 -3.82 1.12
CA LEU A 80 8.18 -4.79 0.09
C LEU A 80 7.00 -5.08 -0.85
N GLN A 81 5.81 -5.35 -0.31
CA GLN A 81 4.60 -5.56 -1.12
C GLN A 81 4.19 -4.32 -1.93
N ARG A 82 4.43 -3.11 -1.42
CA ARG A 82 4.19 -1.86 -2.17
C ARG A 82 5.22 -1.66 -3.28
N GLN A 83 6.47 -2.04 -3.04
CA GLN A 83 7.53 -1.96 -4.04
C GLN A 83 7.38 -3.04 -5.13
N ASP A 84 6.73 -4.17 -4.84
CA ASP A 84 6.44 -5.24 -5.82
C ASP A 84 5.47 -4.82 -6.94
N ASP A 85 4.76 -3.69 -6.78
CA ASP A 85 3.94 -3.09 -7.85
C ASP A 85 4.81 -2.40 -8.93
N HIS A 86 6.14 -2.44 -8.83
CA HIS A 86 7.07 -2.02 -9.88
C HIS A 86 7.14 -3.02 -11.06
N THR A 87 6.02 -3.65 -11.39
CA THR A 87 5.91 -4.48 -12.60
C THR A 87 5.51 -3.60 -13.77
N PHE A 88 6.44 -3.36 -14.68
CA PHE A 88 6.13 -2.75 -15.97
C PHE A 88 5.35 -3.76 -16.80
N SER A 89 4.12 -3.41 -17.16
CA SER A 89 3.30 -4.23 -18.05
C SER A 89 2.96 -3.48 -19.33
N LEU A 90 3.19 -4.14 -20.47
CA LEU A 90 2.83 -3.63 -21.80
C LEU A 90 1.87 -4.61 -22.47
N SER A 91 0.83 -4.09 -23.10
CA SER A 91 -0.11 -4.90 -23.86
C SER A 91 0.47 -5.27 -25.23
N CYS A 92 0.41 -6.56 -25.58
CA CYS A 92 0.78 -7.06 -26.89
C CYS A 92 -0.42 -7.03 -27.86
N ARG A 93 -0.16 -6.84 -29.15
CA ARG A 93 -1.20 -6.85 -30.21
C ARG A 93 -1.95 -8.18 -30.35
N CYS A 94 -1.39 -9.28 -29.84
CA CYS A 94 -2.08 -10.58 -29.81
C CYS A 94 -3.10 -10.71 -28.67
N GLY A 95 -3.18 -9.73 -27.76
CA GLY A 95 -4.00 -9.79 -26.55
C GLY A 95 -3.25 -10.32 -25.31
N GLY A 96 -2.00 -10.78 -25.47
CA GLY A 96 -1.11 -11.09 -24.36
C GLY A 96 -0.50 -9.84 -23.72
N LYS A 97 0.37 -10.05 -22.73
CA LYS A 97 1.12 -8.99 -22.06
C LYS A 97 2.62 -9.29 -22.07
N TYR A 98 3.40 -8.25 -21.90
CA TYR A 98 4.80 -8.28 -21.50
C TYR A 98 4.81 -7.79 -20.06
N SER A 99 5.34 -8.57 -19.13
CA SER A 99 5.43 -8.17 -17.72
C SER A 99 6.88 -8.31 -17.30
N VAL A 100 7.45 -7.27 -16.69
CA VAL A 100 8.83 -7.28 -16.18
C VAL A 100 8.86 -6.49 -14.88
N SER A 101 9.53 -7.02 -13.86
CA SER A 101 9.76 -6.30 -12.60
C SER A 101 10.81 -5.21 -12.81
N LYS A 102 10.82 -4.12 -12.04
CA LYS A 102 11.85 -3.08 -12.17
C LYS A 102 13.28 -3.61 -12.00
N ASP A 103 13.46 -4.55 -11.07
CA ASP A 103 14.75 -5.21 -10.84
C ASP A 103 15.20 -6.00 -12.08
N GLU A 104 14.26 -6.71 -12.71
CA GLU A 104 14.49 -7.44 -13.96
C GLU A 104 14.66 -6.49 -15.15
N ALA A 105 13.99 -5.34 -15.18
CA ALA A 105 14.13 -4.37 -16.27
C ALA A 105 15.54 -3.79 -16.33
N GLU A 106 16.22 -3.60 -15.19
CA GLU A 106 17.61 -3.14 -15.14
C GLU A 106 18.61 -4.20 -15.65
N GLU A 107 18.31 -5.50 -15.49
CA GLU A 107 19.19 -6.60 -15.92
C GLU A 107 18.84 -7.13 -17.32
N VAL A 108 17.57 -7.11 -17.69
CA VAL A 108 17.02 -7.76 -18.89
C VAL A 108 16.58 -6.73 -19.91
N THR A 109 17.21 -6.76 -21.08
CA THR A 109 16.87 -5.86 -22.19
C THR A 109 15.77 -6.40 -23.10
N LEU A 110 15.46 -7.71 -23.03
CA LEU A 110 14.52 -8.37 -23.94
C LEU A 110 13.39 -9.05 -23.17
N ILE A 111 12.14 -8.69 -23.46
CA ILE A 111 10.95 -9.28 -22.82
C ILE A 111 10.11 -10.02 -23.86
N SER A 112 9.78 -11.28 -23.61
CA SER A 112 8.86 -12.06 -24.44
C SER A 112 7.40 -11.89 -24.03
N CYS A 113 6.49 -12.00 -24.99
CA CYS A 113 5.06 -12.01 -24.72
C CYS A 113 4.62 -13.35 -24.12
N ASP A 114 3.72 -13.33 -23.14
CA ASP A 114 3.15 -14.55 -22.54
C ASP A 114 2.32 -15.40 -23.53
N THR A 115 1.87 -14.82 -24.65
CA THR A 115 0.88 -15.44 -25.56
C THR A 115 1.42 -15.66 -26.97
N CYS A 116 2.52 -15.02 -27.35
CA CYS A 116 3.09 -15.19 -28.68
C CYS A 116 4.62 -15.15 -28.64
N SER A 117 5.26 -15.58 -29.72
CA SER A 117 6.72 -15.61 -29.83
C SER A 117 7.37 -14.24 -30.09
N LEU A 118 6.64 -13.14 -29.87
CA LEU A 118 7.15 -11.78 -30.04
C LEU A 118 7.99 -11.38 -28.84
N ILE A 119 9.12 -10.73 -29.10
CA ILE A 119 10.07 -10.24 -28.10
C ILE A 119 10.28 -8.75 -28.37
N ILE A 120 10.25 -7.94 -27.31
CA ILE A 120 10.46 -6.49 -27.37
C ILE A 120 11.73 -6.10 -26.60
N GLU A 121 12.38 -5.03 -27.05
CA GLU A 121 13.55 -4.45 -26.40
C GLU A 121 13.14 -3.32 -25.45
N LEU A 122 13.65 -3.34 -24.22
CA LEU A 122 13.53 -2.25 -23.25
C LEU A 122 14.61 -1.20 -23.50
N LEU A 123 14.19 0.03 -23.79
CA LEU A 123 15.09 1.18 -23.94
C LEU A 123 15.10 2.01 -22.65
N HIS A 124 16.24 2.04 -21.96
CA HIS A 124 16.47 2.94 -20.84
C HIS A 124 16.92 4.31 -21.35
N TYR A 125 16.04 5.31 -21.24
CA TYR A 125 16.40 6.71 -21.46
C TYR A 125 16.82 7.31 -20.11
N GLY A 126 18.14 7.51 -19.94
CA GLY A 126 18.73 8.15 -18.76
C GLY A 126 18.73 9.66 -18.82
#